data_AF-A0A965YXG6-F1
#
_entry.id   AF-A0A965YXG6-F1
#
_cell.length_a   1.000
_cell.length_b   1.000
_cell.length_c   1.000
_cell.angle_alpha   90.00
_cell.angle_beta   90.00
_cell.angle_gamma   90.00
#
_symmetry.space_group_name_H-M   'P 1'
#
loop_
_entity.id
_entity.type
_entity.pdbx_description
1 polymer ?
#
loop_
_entity_poly.entity_id
_entity_poly.type
_entity_poly.pdbx_seq_one_letter_code
_entity_poly.pdbx_strand_id
1 'polypeptide(L)'
;MKFTITVNQKQALDLGITNINQAIILGFISEAHSWAEPVVFEGEVYYWASRGIIASELELLGLKEDTIYRHLKSLASLGLIDYIKINKKDCVKLTKKGKTYYVGNKSE
;
A
#
# COMPACT_ATOMS: atom_id res chain seq x y z
N MET A 1 10.83 -11.00 -2.22
CA MET A 1 9.93 -11.13 -3.37
C MET A 1 8.64 -11.78 -2.91
N LYS A 2 7.46 -11.26 -3.27
CA LYS A 2 6.19 -11.89 -2.91
C LYS A 2 5.93 -13.06 -3.87
N PHE A 3 5.84 -14.26 -3.31
CA PHE A 3 5.56 -15.49 -4.08
C PHE A 3 4.06 -15.76 -4.27
N THR A 4 3.20 -15.12 -3.47
CA THR A 4 1.75 -15.25 -3.58
C THR A 4 1.13 -13.87 -3.47
N ILE A 5 0.22 -13.57 -4.39
CA ILE A 5 -0.58 -12.35 -4.43
C ILE A 5 -2.03 -12.74 -4.22
N THR A 6 -2.67 -12.14 -3.24
CA THR A 6 -4.09 -12.37 -2.93
C THR A 6 -4.82 -11.03 -2.88
N VAL A 7 -6.05 -11.01 -3.39
CA VAL A 7 -6.88 -9.81 -3.47
C VAL A 7 -8.24 -10.10 -2.87
N ASN A 8 -8.69 -9.28 -1.91
CA ASN A 8 -10.06 -9.30 -1.43
C ASN A 8 -10.92 -8.40 -2.31
N GLN A 9 -11.46 -8.96 -3.40
CA GLN A 9 -12.16 -8.19 -4.42
C GLN A 9 -13.37 -7.44 -3.86
N LYS A 10 -14.20 -8.10 -3.03
CA LYS A 10 -15.39 -7.47 -2.43
C LYS A 10 -14.99 -6.24 -1.63
N GLN A 11 -14.02 -6.38 -0.75
CA GLN A 11 -13.59 -5.27 0.10
C GLN A 11 -12.87 -4.16 -0.69
N ALA A 12 -12.11 -4.50 -1.72
CA ALA A 12 -11.51 -3.50 -2.60
C ALA A 12 -12.58 -2.60 -3.23
N LEU A 13 -13.66 -3.21 -3.75
CA LEU A 13 -14.79 -2.48 -4.32
C LEU A 13 -15.52 -1.63 -3.26
N ASP A 14 -15.78 -2.19 -2.07
CA ASP A 14 -16.42 -1.46 -0.94
C ASP A 14 -15.58 -0.24 -0.50
N LEU A 15 -14.26 -0.31 -0.65
CA LEU A 15 -13.33 0.79 -0.35
C LEU A 15 -13.17 1.80 -1.48
N GLY A 16 -13.82 1.57 -2.64
CA GLY A 16 -13.78 2.43 -3.82
C GLY A 16 -12.58 2.18 -4.74
N ILE A 17 -11.89 1.05 -4.60
CA ILE A 17 -10.78 0.66 -5.46
C ILE A 17 -11.34 0.04 -6.75
N THR A 18 -10.99 0.60 -7.90
CA THR A 18 -11.45 0.13 -9.22
C THR A 18 -10.35 -0.53 -10.05
N ASN A 19 -9.10 -0.52 -9.57
CA ASN A 19 -7.95 -1.10 -10.26
C ASN A 19 -7.31 -2.20 -9.39
N ILE A 20 -7.10 -3.38 -9.96
CA ILE A 20 -6.52 -4.53 -9.24
C ILE A 20 -5.12 -4.25 -8.68
N ASN A 21 -4.28 -3.48 -9.40
CA ASN A 21 -2.94 -3.14 -8.93
C ASN A 21 -2.99 -2.28 -7.66
N GLN A 22 -3.99 -1.40 -7.52
CA GLN A 22 -4.18 -0.61 -6.30
C GLN A 22 -4.55 -1.50 -5.11
N ALA A 23 -5.41 -2.50 -5.33
CA ALA A 23 -5.80 -3.44 -4.28
C ALA A 23 -4.62 -4.31 -3.82
N ILE A 24 -3.77 -4.75 -4.76
CA ILE A 24 -2.55 -5.51 -4.46
C ILE A 24 -1.53 -4.64 -3.73
N ILE A 25 -1.30 -3.41 -4.21
CA ILE A 25 -0.39 -2.46 -3.55
C ILE A 25 -0.89 -2.14 -2.13
N LEU A 26 -2.19 -1.91 -1.94
CA LEU A 26 -2.75 -1.66 -0.60
C LEU A 26 -2.54 -2.86 0.34
N GLY A 27 -2.76 -4.09 -0.15
CA GLY A 27 -2.45 -5.30 0.60
C GLY A 27 -0.97 -5.35 1.00
N PHE A 28 -0.07 -5.06 0.08
CA PHE A 28 1.37 -5.02 0.35
C PHE A 28 1.76 -3.92 1.35
N ILE A 29 1.17 -2.73 1.25
CA ILE A 29 1.35 -1.63 2.22
C ILE A 29 0.81 -2.01 3.60
N SER A 30 -0.23 -2.85 3.69
CA SER A 30 -0.75 -3.30 4.99
C SER A 30 0.27 -4.09 5.82
N GLU A 31 1.24 -4.68 5.12
CA GLU A 31 2.35 -5.40 5.71
C GLU A 31 3.63 -4.55 5.80
N ALA A 32 3.57 -3.23 5.59
CA ALA A 32 4.77 -2.37 5.56
C ALA A 32 5.67 -2.49 6.80
N HIS A 33 5.09 -2.82 7.96
CA HIS A 33 5.85 -3.08 9.19
C HIS A 33 6.86 -4.24 9.08
N SER A 34 6.68 -5.17 8.14
CA SER A 34 7.55 -6.33 7.96
C SER A 34 8.68 -6.13 6.95
N TRP A 35 8.59 -5.09 6.09
CA TRP A 35 9.53 -4.91 4.98
C TRP A 35 10.01 -3.47 4.76
N ALA A 36 9.30 -2.45 5.27
CA ALA A 36 9.62 -1.05 5.06
C ALA A 36 10.33 -0.44 6.28
N GLU A 37 11.25 0.49 6.02
CA GLU A 37 11.91 1.27 7.06
C GLU A 37 10.88 2.22 7.74
N PRO A 38 10.72 2.19 9.07
CA PRO A 38 9.89 3.15 9.77
C PRO A 38 10.55 4.53 9.79
N VAL A 39 9.75 5.57 9.60
CA VAL A 39 10.15 6.98 9.62
C VAL A 39 9.22 7.72 10.58
N VAL A 40 9.78 8.26 11.66
CA VAL A 40 9.03 9.06 12.63
C VAL A 40 8.94 10.50 12.13
N PHE A 41 7.73 11.04 12.04
CA PHE A 41 7.47 12.41 11.63
C PHE A 41 6.29 12.97 12.43
N GLU A 42 6.50 14.10 13.11
CA GLU A 42 5.49 14.75 13.97
C GLU A 42 4.86 13.82 15.02
N GLY A 43 5.66 12.91 15.59
CA GLY A 43 5.21 11.95 16.61
C GLY A 43 4.48 10.72 16.07
N GLU A 44 4.27 10.65 14.75
CA GLU A 44 3.61 9.55 14.07
C GLU A 44 4.62 8.67 13.31
N VAL A 45 4.34 7.36 13.25
CA VAL A 45 5.16 6.42 12.48
C VAL A 45 4.59 6.28 11.07
N TYR A 46 5.41 6.60 10.09
CA TYR A 46 5.19 6.28 8.68
C TYR A 46 6.16 5.18 8.26
N TYR A 47 5.88 4.55 7.13
CA TYR A 47 6.78 3.57 6.52
C TYR A 47 7.26 4.08 5.17
N TRP A 48 8.56 3.99 4.90
CA TRP A 48 9.11 4.32 3.59
C TRP A 48 8.70 3.27 2.56
N ALA A 49 7.67 3.60 1.79
CA ALA A 49 7.16 2.81 0.68
C ALA A 49 8.03 3.03 -0.58
N SER A 50 9.25 2.50 -0.55
CA SER A 50 10.16 2.58 -1.70
C SER A 50 9.51 1.99 -2.95
N ARG A 51 9.39 2.82 -4.00
CA ARG A 51 8.78 2.43 -5.28
C ARG A 51 9.52 1.26 -5.92
N GLY A 52 10.85 1.25 -5.83
CA GLY A 52 11.69 0.16 -6.33
C GLY A 52 11.47 -1.15 -5.58
N ILE A 53 11.30 -1.09 -4.24
CA ILE A 53 10.96 -2.29 -3.45
C ILE A 53 9.58 -2.81 -3.86
N ILE A 54 8.57 -1.94 -3.97
CA ILE A 54 7.23 -2.34 -4.42
C ILE A 54 7.28 -2.97 -5.82
N ALA A 55 8.04 -2.38 -6.75
CA ALA A 55 8.21 -2.92 -8.10
C ALA A 55 8.87 -4.31 -8.11
N SER A 56 9.91 -4.49 -7.29
CA SER A 56 10.64 -5.76 -7.18
C SER A 56 9.85 -6.85 -6.45
N GLU A 57 9.12 -6.49 -5.39
CA GLU A 57 8.34 -7.46 -4.62
C GLU A 57 7.09 -7.89 -5.37
N LEU A 58 6.50 -7.02 -6.19
CA LEU A 58 5.32 -7.25 -7.00
C LEU A 58 5.66 -7.32 -8.50
N GLU A 59 6.77 -7.98 -8.85
CA GLU A 59 7.32 -7.99 -10.22
C GLU A 59 6.32 -8.44 -11.30
N LEU A 60 5.39 -9.35 -10.95
CA LEU A 60 4.33 -9.83 -11.86
C LEU A 60 3.45 -8.71 -12.41
N LEU A 61 3.32 -7.59 -11.67
CA LEU A 61 2.52 -6.45 -12.10
C LEU A 61 3.22 -5.61 -13.18
N GLY A 62 4.53 -5.78 -13.39
CA GLY A 62 5.30 -5.07 -14.41
C GLY A 62 5.26 -3.54 -14.29
N LEU A 63 5.10 -3.02 -13.07
CA LEU A 63 4.88 -1.59 -12.83
C LEU A 63 6.19 -0.80 -12.77
N LYS A 64 6.24 0.30 -13.52
CA LYS A 64 7.28 1.32 -13.38
C LYS A 64 7.05 2.12 -12.09
N GLU A 65 8.13 2.67 -11.51
CA GLU A 65 8.06 3.47 -10.29
C GLU A 65 7.08 4.65 -10.38
N ASP A 66 6.98 5.31 -11.54
CA ASP A 66 6.02 6.39 -11.75
C ASP A 66 4.56 5.91 -11.65
N THR A 67 4.27 4.72 -12.18
CA THR A 67 2.94 4.10 -12.06
C THR A 67 2.63 3.75 -10.60
N ILE A 68 3.60 3.22 -9.86
CA ILE A 68 3.46 2.93 -8.42
C ILE A 68 3.17 4.21 -7.65
N TYR A 69 3.90 5.29 -7.92
CA TYR A 69 3.63 6.60 -7.34
C TYR A 69 2.19 7.07 -7.57
N ARG A 70 1.68 6.96 -8.82
CA ARG A 70 0.28 7.31 -9.12
C ARG A 70 -0.71 6.44 -8.36
N HIS A 71 -0.43 5.14 -8.19
CA HIS A 71 -1.27 4.27 -7.36
C HIS A 71 -1.27 4.67 -5.89
N LEU A 72 -0.10 4.99 -5.30
CA LEU A 72 -0.03 5.50 -3.92
C LEU A 72 -0.82 6.80 -3.76
N LYS A 73 -0.69 7.75 -4.71
CA LYS A 73 -1.47 8.99 -4.69
C LYS A 73 -2.98 8.74 -4.80
N SER A 74 -3.40 7.77 -5.61
CA SER A 74 -4.81 7.39 -5.73
C SER A 74 -5.34 6.69 -4.47
N LEU A 75 -4.55 5.85 -3.81
CA LEU A 75 -4.93 5.25 -2.52
C LEU A 75 -5.07 6.33 -1.43
N ALA A 76 -4.21 7.35 -1.47
CA ALA A 76 -4.32 8.50 -0.58
C ALA A 76 -5.58 9.33 -0.86
N SER A 77 -5.94 9.57 -2.12
CA SER A 77 -7.17 10.29 -2.46
C SER A 77 -8.45 9.52 -2.08
N LEU A 78 -8.39 8.19 -1.99
CA LEU A 78 -9.47 7.35 -1.45
C LEU A 78 -9.53 7.34 0.09
N GLY A 79 -8.58 8.01 0.76
CA GLY A 79 -8.45 8.06 2.21
C GLY A 79 -8.02 6.72 2.83
N LEU A 80 -7.35 5.85 2.07
CA LEU A 80 -6.90 4.54 2.54
C LEU A 80 -5.50 4.59 3.14
N ILE A 81 -4.66 5.51 2.67
CA ILE A 81 -3.35 5.80 3.24
C ILE A 81 -3.19 7.31 3.44
N ASP A 82 -2.47 7.69 4.49
CA ASP A 82 -1.82 9.00 4.54
C ASP A 82 -0.52 8.87 3.74
N TYR A 83 -0.27 9.82 2.83
CA TYR A 83 0.93 9.85 2.01
C TYR A 83 1.64 11.19 2.22
N ILE A 84 2.91 11.14 2.60
CA ILE A 84 3.76 12.31 2.78
C ILE A 84 5.14 12.08 2.19
N LYS A 85 5.85 13.17 1.87
CA LYS A 85 7.22 13.11 1.36
C LYS A 85 8.18 13.63 2.42
N ILE A 86 9.01 12.75 2.98
CA ILE A 86 10.00 13.11 4.01
C ILE A 86 11.39 12.87 3.43
N ASN A 87 12.24 13.89 3.35
CA ASN A 87 13.62 13.76 2.86
C ASN A 87 13.71 13.01 1.51
N LYS A 88 12.79 13.33 0.58
CA LYS A 88 12.63 12.68 -0.73
C LYS A 88 12.08 11.24 -0.71
N LYS A 89 11.88 10.61 0.45
CA LYS A 89 11.23 9.30 0.62
C LYS A 89 9.71 9.44 0.52
N ASP A 90 9.08 8.51 -0.20
CA ASP A 90 7.63 8.33 -0.20
C ASP A 90 7.24 7.58 1.08
N CYS A 91 6.63 8.27 2.04
CA CYS A 91 6.28 7.72 3.33
C CYS A 91 4.76 7.56 3.43
N VAL A 92 4.31 6.39 3.85
CA VAL A 92 2.89 6.05 3.94
C VAL A 92 2.51 5.55 5.32
N LYS A 93 1.27 5.80 5.72
CA LYS A 93 0.65 5.25 6.93
C LYS A 93 -0.76 4.80 6.58
N LEU A 94 -1.18 3.61 7.00
CA LEU A 94 -2.57 3.20 6.81
C LEU A 94 -3.50 4.07 7.68
N THR A 95 -4.55 4.61 7.06
CA THR A 95 -5.63 5.26 7.82
C THR A 95 -6.49 4.23 8.54
N LYS A 96 -7.39 4.68 9.42
CA LYS A 96 -8.40 3.77 10.03
C LYS A 96 -9.20 3.01 8.97
N LYS A 97 -9.56 3.68 7.86
CA LYS A 97 -10.28 3.08 6.74
C LYS A 97 -9.40 2.07 5.98
N GLY A 98 -8.15 2.42 5.68
CA GLY A 98 -7.21 1.52 5.01
C GLY A 98 -6.91 0.24 5.80
N LYS A 99 -6.77 0.35 7.13
CA LYS A 99 -6.56 -0.80 8.04
C LYS A 99 -7.69 -1.83 7.99
N THR A 100 -8.87 -1.46 7.49
CA THR A 100 -9.95 -2.43 7.31
C THR A 100 -9.64 -3.44 6.21
N TYR A 101 -8.86 -3.05 5.19
CA TYR A 101 -8.51 -3.93 4.07
C TYR A 101 -7.72 -5.13 4.57
N TYR A 102 -8.28 -6.31 4.39
CA TYR A 102 -7.76 -7.57 4.90
C TYR A 102 -7.69 -8.60 3.80
N VAL A 103 -6.53 -9.24 3.70
CA VAL A 103 -6.24 -10.31 2.76
C VAL A 103 -6.07 -11.59 3.57
N GLY A 104 -7.11 -12.42 3.58
CA GLY A 104 -7.19 -13.67 4.35
C GLY A 104 -8.63 -14.05 4.67
N ASN A 105 -8.83 -15.22 5.27
CA ASN A 105 -10.14 -15.59 5.82
C ASN A 105 -10.31 -14.89 7.17
N LYS A 106 -11.33 -14.03 7.31
CA LYS A 106 -11.83 -13.73 8.65
C LYS A 106 -12.36 -15.06 9.18
N SER A 107 -11.83 -15.55 10.28
CA SER A 107 -12.49 -16.60 11.05
C SER A 107 -13.92 -16.13 11.29
N GLU A 108 -14.89 -16.90 10.81
CA GLU A 108 -16.30 -16.71 11.15
C GLU A 108 -16.51 -16.85 12.66
#